data_AF-X0VCC0-F1
#
_entry.id   AF-X0VCC0-F1
#
_cell.length_a   1.000
_cell.length_b   1.000
_cell.length_c   1.000
_cell.angle_alpha   90.00
_cell.angle_beta   90.00
_cell.angle_gamma   90.00
#
_symmetry.space_group_name_H-M   'P 1'
#
loop_
_entity.id
_entity.type
_entity.pdbx_description
1 polymer ?
#
loop_
_entity_poly.entity_id
_entity_poly.type
_entity_poly.pdbx_seq_one_letter_code
_entity_poly.pdbx_strand_id
1 'polypeptide(L)'
;KFTAIRVEKEKLCKECTNLQFFRRLDIPLSSLKSEGTVRVVVGTFSPRDFAGFRQKISSISSHWHLHVVEEAKSKIYILLLYLEEEGKKISDLFKKFAFNKFVFPCEDRIPVEEIKRLQMLIQNAAAIEKKLVAEGKKFTVHLNNLKIVYDVLSQEIVKREAERNLGVTQATFVLEGWIKKKDFATIKKKMAKITTEAEVAVIAPEKDEEYPVVIDNPKVFQPFEAVTKLYGLPQHIELDPTMALASFFIIFFALCLTDAGYGIILA
;
A
#
# COMPACT_ATOMS: atom_id res chain seq x y z
N LYS A 1 19.13 -0.50 -0.71
CA LYS A 1 19.87 -0.08 0.51
C LYS A 1 18.94 0.56 1.55
N PHE A 2 18.28 1.68 1.24
CA PHE A 2 17.36 2.35 2.17
C PHE A 2 16.25 1.43 2.73
N THR A 3 15.53 0.73 1.85
CA THR A 3 14.48 -0.22 2.27
C THR A 3 15.00 -1.35 3.16
N ALA A 4 16.18 -1.89 2.86
CA ALA A 4 16.79 -2.97 3.63
C ALA A 4 17.09 -2.53 5.07
N ILE A 5 17.69 -1.35 5.26
CA ILE A 5 17.99 -0.81 6.59
C ILE A 5 16.72 -0.51 7.38
N ARG A 6 15.66 -0.04 6.72
CA ARG A 6 14.37 0.20 7.38
C ARG A 6 13.72 -1.10 7.87
N VAL A 7 13.72 -2.13 7.03
CA VAL A 7 13.21 -3.47 7.40
C VAL A 7 14.02 -4.07 8.55
N GLU A 8 15.35 -3.95 8.51
CA GLU A 8 16.23 -4.42 9.57
C GLU A 8 15.96 -3.69 10.89
N LYS A 9 15.85 -2.35 10.86
CA LYS A 9 15.50 -1.54 12.03
C LYS A 9 14.14 -1.96 12.62
N GLU A 10 13.13 -2.17 11.78
CA GLU A 10 11.81 -2.63 12.23
C GLU A 10 11.87 -4.01 12.89
N LYS A 11 12.67 -4.94 12.35
CA LYS A 11 12.91 -6.25 12.95
C LYS A 11 13.56 -6.11 14.34
N LEU A 12 14.64 -5.35 14.45
CA LEU A 12 15.34 -5.10 15.72
C LEU A 12 14.42 -4.44 16.75
N CYS A 13 13.59 -3.48 16.35
CA CYS A 13 12.60 -2.86 17.22
C CYS A 13 11.58 -3.87 17.73
N LYS A 14 11.05 -4.74 16.87
CA LYS A 14 10.12 -5.81 17.28
C LYS A 14 10.75 -6.77 18.27
N GLU A 15 11.98 -7.21 18.02
CA GLU A 15 12.74 -8.08 18.91
C GLU A 15 12.99 -7.41 20.27
N CYS A 16 13.42 -6.15 20.27
CA CYS A 16 13.65 -5.38 21.49
C CYS A 16 12.36 -5.22 22.31
N THR A 17 11.24 -4.87 21.68
CA THR A 17 9.94 -4.73 22.37
C THR A 17 9.46 -6.05 22.96
N ASN A 18 9.64 -7.16 22.23
CA ASN A 18 9.26 -8.47 22.75
C ASN A 18 10.13 -8.88 23.96
N LEU A 19 11.44 -8.58 23.94
CA LEU A 19 12.34 -8.85 25.05
C LEU A 19 12.07 -7.99 26.29
N GLN A 20 11.49 -6.79 26.14
CA GLN A 20 11.16 -5.91 27.27
C GLN A 20 10.24 -6.58 28.28
N PHE A 21 9.33 -7.45 27.84
CA PHE A 21 8.42 -8.20 28.72
C PHE A 21 9.14 -9.27 29.56
N PHE A 22 10.38 -9.59 29.22
CA PHE A 22 11.24 -10.54 29.95
C PHE A 22 12.38 -9.84 30.71
N ARG A 23 12.33 -8.50 30.83
CA ARG A 23 13.41 -7.69 31.43
C ARG A 23 13.72 -8.07 32.88
N ARG A 24 12.75 -8.60 33.63
CA ARG A 24 12.89 -8.98 35.04
C ARG A 24 13.54 -10.35 35.26
N LEU A 25 13.81 -11.10 34.19
CA LEU A 25 14.56 -12.34 34.31
C LEU A 25 16.05 -12.02 34.45
N ASP A 26 16.61 -12.30 35.62
CA ASP A 26 18.02 -12.08 35.95
C ASP A 26 18.91 -13.29 35.61
N ILE A 27 18.39 -14.23 34.82
CA ILE A 27 19.09 -15.44 34.38
C ILE A 27 19.49 -15.35 32.91
N PRO A 28 20.65 -15.94 32.53
CA PRO A 28 21.00 -16.10 31.12
C PRO A 28 19.92 -16.87 30.37
N LEU A 29 19.63 -16.46 29.13
CA LEU A 29 18.64 -17.15 28.29
C LEU A 29 19.05 -18.60 27.94
N SER A 30 20.33 -18.94 28.09
CA SER A 30 20.92 -20.24 27.85
C SER A 30 20.54 -21.21 28.96
N SER A 31 20.32 -20.70 30.17
CA SER A 31 19.79 -21.46 31.30
C SER A 31 18.30 -21.80 31.15
N LEU A 32 17.61 -21.21 30.16
CA LEU A 32 16.23 -21.55 29.79
C LEU A 32 16.15 -22.69 28.77
N LYS A 33 17.25 -23.43 28.60
CA LYS A 33 17.27 -24.65 27.79
C LYS A 33 16.69 -25.81 28.55
N SER A 34 16.11 -26.72 27.78
CA SER A 34 15.65 -28.00 28.28
C SER A 34 16.85 -28.89 28.57
N GLU A 35 17.06 -29.30 29.82
CA GLU A 35 18.16 -30.16 30.24
C GLU A 35 17.64 -31.48 30.85
N GLY A 36 18.24 -32.59 30.45
CA GLY A 36 17.88 -33.92 30.94
C GLY A 36 16.40 -34.24 30.74
N THR A 37 15.69 -34.53 31.84
CA THR A 37 14.26 -34.85 31.88
C THR A 37 13.37 -33.61 32.07
N VAL A 38 13.95 -32.41 32.25
CA VAL A 38 13.17 -31.17 32.43
C VAL A 38 13.09 -30.42 31.10
N ARG A 39 11.89 -29.91 30.80
CA ARG A 39 11.61 -29.03 29.68
C ARG A 39 11.25 -27.65 30.18
N VAL A 40 11.84 -26.64 29.55
CA VAL A 40 11.56 -25.23 29.80
C VAL A 40 10.92 -24.65 28.56
N VAL A 41 9.77 -24.01 28.74
CA VAL A 41 9.03 -23.35 27.65
C VAL A 41 8.63 -21.96 28.11
N VAL A 42 8.95 -20.98 27.27
CA VAL A 42 8.56 -19.58 27.45
C VAL A 42 7.55 -19.20 26.36
N GLY A 43 6.55 -18.40 26.72
CA GLY A 43 5.57 -17.93 25.76
C GLY A 43 4.46 -17.10 26.38
N THR A 44 3.39 -16.94 25.61
CA THR A 44 2.28 -16.05 26.00
C THR A 44 0.92 -16.70 25.85
N PHE A 45 0.02 -16.33 26.75
CA PHE A 45 -1.41 -16.61 26.70
C PHE A 45 -2.24 -15.33 26.62
N SER A 46 -3.47 -15.42 26.12
CA SER A 46 -4.48 -14.39 26.39
C SER A 46 -4.91 -14.49 27.87
N PRO A 47 -5.37 -13.40 28.53
CA PRO A 47 -5.81 -13.47 29.92
C PRO A 47 -6.92 -14.50 30.17
N ARG A 48 -7.84 -14.66 29.21
CA ARG A 48 -8.93 -15.65 29.27
C ARG A 48 -8.41 -17.08 29.21
N ASP A 49 -7.52 -17.35 28.27
CA ASP A 49 -6.99 -18.71 28.06
C ASP A 49 -6.04 -19.11 29.19
N PHE A 50 -5.31 -18.16 29.76
CA PHE A 50 -4.41 -18.40 30.89
C PHE A 50 -5.15 -18.91 32.12
N ALA A 51 -6.30 -18.32 32.46
CA ALA A 51 -7.12 -18.76 33.60
C ALA A 51 -7.56 -20.23 33.44
N GLY A 52 -8.03 -20.60 32.25
CA GLY A 52 -8.42 -21.97 31.94
C GLY A 52 -7.23 -22.94 31.89
N PHE A 53 -6.08 -22.51 31.39
CA PHE A 53 -4.84 -23.30 31.36
C PHE A 53 -4.35 -23.60 32.79
N ARG A 54 -4.30 -22.58 33.65
CA ARG A 54 -3.83 -22.71 35.05
C ARG A 54 -4.67 -23.71 35.86
N GLN A 55 -5.97 -23.80 35.60
CA GLN A 55 -6.85 -24.76 36.26
C GLN A 55 -6.67 -26.20 35.75
N LYS A 56 -6.31 -26.39 34.47
CA LYS A 56 -6.16 -27.74 33.90
C LYS A 56 -4.78 -28.32 34.10
N ILE A 57 -3.72 -27.50 34.11
CA ILE A 57 -2.37 -28.00 34.34
C ILE A 57 -2.22 -28.60 35.75
N SER A 58 -2.90 -28.04 36.75
CA SER A 58 -2.94 -28.59 38.12
C SER A 58 -3.65 -29.95 38.22
N SER A 59 -4.53 -30.29 37.29
CA SER A 59 -5.18 -31.61 37.23
C SER A 59 -4.37 -32.69 36.52
N ILE A 60 -3.26 -32.33 35.84
CA ILE A 60 -2.45 -33.27 35.07
C ILE A 60 -1.36 -33.89 35.94
N SER A 61 -0.65 -33.08 36.72
CA SER A 61 0.43 -33.54 37.58
C SER A 61 0.79 -32.52 38.67
N SER A 62 1.62 -32.94 39.62
CA SER A 62 2.28 -32.09 40.62
C SER A 62 3.71 -31.68 40.22
N HIS A 63 4.22 -32.17 39.08
CA HIS A 63 5.63 -32.05 38.69
C HIS A 63 5.86 -30.96 37.63
N TRP A 64 5.26 -29.79 37.84
CA TRP A 64 5.46 -28.60 37.00
C TRP A 64 5.68 -27.36 37.86
N HIS A 65 6.36 -26.37 37.30
CA HIS A 65 6.49 -25.05 37.91
C HIS A 65 6.16 -23.97 36.88
N LEU A 66 5.18 -23.12 37.20
CA LEU A 66 4.73 -22.02 36.36
C LEU A 66 5.11 -20.70 37.02
N HIS A 67 5.91 -19.91 36.33
CA HIS A 67 6.26 -18.56 36.73
C HIS A 67 5.64 -17.54 35.77
N VAL A 68 4.88 -16.59 36.29
CA VAL A 68 4.35 -15.46 35.51
C VAL A 68 5.40 -14.36 35.51
N VAL A 69 5.95 -14.09 34.32
CA VAL A 69 7.03 -13.11 34.15
C VAL A 69 6.48 -11.69 34.14
N GLU A 70 5.39 -11.47 33.40
CA GLU A 70 4.73 -10.17 33.27
C GLU A 70 3.26 -10.35 32.83
N GLU A 71 2.36 -9.52 33.37
CA GLU A 71 0.95 -9.46 32.97
C GLU A 71 0.68 -8.16 32.21
N ALA A 72 0.58 -8.23 30.89
CA ALA A 72 0.18 -7.10 30.05
C ALA A 72 -1.33 -7.14 29.76
N LYS A 73 -1.90 -5.98 29.38
CA LYS A 73 -3.36 -5.83 29.11
C LYS A 73 -3.94 -6.88 28.15
N SER A 74 -3.16 -7.32 27.16
CA SER A 74 -3.61 -8.26 26.12
C SER A 74 -2.97 -9.64 26.20
N LYS A 75 -1.88 -9.80 26.96
CA LYS A 75 -1.07 -11.03 26.99
C LYS A 75 -0.44 -11.24 28.35
N ILE A 76 -0.38 -12.49 28.79
CA ILE A 76 0.34 -12.92 29.98
C ILE A 76 1.58 -13.68 29.54
N TYR A 77 2.74 -13.25 30.01
CA TYR A 77 4.05 -13.84 29.71
C TYR A 77 4.41 -14.84 30.79
N ILE A 78 4.71 -16.06 30.40
CA ILE A 78 4.98 -17.16 31.34
C ILE A 78 6.27 -17.89 31.00
N LEU A 79 6.82 -18.51 32.03
CA LEU A 79 7.87 -19.50 31.97
C LEU A 79 7.34 -20.76 32.67
N LEU A 80 7.27 -21.86 31.92
CA LEU A 80 6.81 -23.15 32.41
C LEU A 80 7.96 -24.16 32.40
N LEU A 81 8.18 -24.83 33.53
CA LEU A 81 9.02 -26.01 33.65
C LEU A 81 8.14 -27.24 33.85
N TYR A 82 8.44 -28.33 33.15
CA TYR A 82 7.73 -29.60 33.26
C TYR A 82 8.62 -30.79 32.91
N LEU A 83 8.22 -32.01 33.28
CA LEU A 83 8.95 -33.23 32.93
C LEU A 83 8.67 -33.67 31.49
N GLU A 84 9.69 -34.15 30.78
CA GLU A 84 9.60 -34.61 29.39
C GLU A 84 8.52 -35.68 29.18
N GLU A 85 8.31 -36.55 30.17
CA GLU A 85 7.26 -37.58 30.17
C GLU A 85 5.85 -37.00 30.01
N GLU A 86 5.64 -35.76 30.46
CA GLU A 86 4.36 -35.04 30.41
C GLU A 86 4.20 -34.19 29.14
N GLY A 87 5.22 -34.17 28.27
CA GLY A 87 5.29 -33.28 27.11
C GLY A 87 4.12 -33.43 26.14
N LYS A 88 3.61 -34.65 25.93
CA LYS A 88 2.42 -34.87 25.08
C LYS A 88 1.16 -34.20 25.65
N LYS A 89 0.90 -34.41 26.95
CA LYS A 89 -0.29 -33.84 27.63
C LYS A 89 -0.23 -32.32 27.67
N ILE A 90 0.96 -31.77 27.94
CA ILE A 90 1.18 -30.31 27.99
C ILE A 90 1.12 -29.68 26.60
N SER A 91 1.62 -30.37 25.56
CA SER A 91 1.48 -29.93 24.17
C SER A 91 0.01 -29.83 23.74
N ASP A 92 -0.83 -30.77 24.16
CA ASP A 92 -2.27 -30.72 23.86
C ASP A 92 -2.97 -29.57 24.60
N LEU A 93 -2.55 -29.26 25.83
CA LEU A 93 -3.01 -28.06 26.52
C LEU A 93 -2.57 -26.77 25.80
N PHE A 94 -1.32 -26.70 25.32
CA PHE A 94 -0.84 -25.55 24.56
C PHE A 94 -1.69 -25.30 23.30
N LYS A 95 -2.05 -26.35 22.58
CA LYS A 95 -2.96 -26.24 21.42
C LYS A 95 -4.36 -25.77 21.83
N LYS A 96 -4.90 -26.34 22.91
CA LYS A 96 -6.26 -26.04 23.40
C LYS A 96 -6.43 -24.60 23.86
N PHE A 97 -5.39 -24.02 24.45
CA PHE A 97 -5.41 -22.67 25.02
C PHE A 97 -4.62 -21.65 24.19
N ALA A 98 -4.37 -21.95 22.91
CA ALA A 98 -3.71 -21.04 21.97
C ALA A 98 -2.38 -20.46 22.49
N PHE A 99 -1.55 -21.31 23.10
CA PHE A 99 -0.24 -20.91 23.60
C PHE A 99 0.67 -20.46 22.45
N ASN A 100 1.23 -19.26 22.57
CA ASN A 100 2.20 -18.76 21.60
C ASN A 100 3.60 -18.91 22.19
N LYS A 101 4.36 -19.89 21.69
CA LYS A 101 5.75 -20.11 22.09
C LYS A 101 6.61 -18.92 21.72
N PHE A 102 7.38 -18.41 22.68
CA PHE A 102 8.39 -17.40 22.46
C PHE A 102 9.75 -18.08 22.25
N VAL A 103 10.46 -17.65 21.21
CA VAL A 103 11.82 -18.12 20.93
C VAL A 103 12.75 -16.93 21.14
N PHE A 104 13.71 -17.09 22.04
CA PHE A 104 14.68 -16.05 22.30
C PHE A 104 15.64 -15.89 21.10
N PRO A 105 15.98 -14.64 20.72
CA PRO A 105 16.90 -14.38 19.62
C PRO A 105 18.37 -14.63 19.99
N CYS A 106 18.69 -14.71 21.29
CA CYS A 106 20.02 -14.94 21.82
C CYS A 106 19.93 -15.91 23.00
N GLU A 107 20.93 -16.77 23.13
CA GLU A 107 20.99 -17.77 24.20
C GLU A 107 21.91 -17.29 25.32
N ASP A 108 23.09 -16.72 25.05
CA ASP A 108 24.10 -16.61 26.11
C ASP A 108 24.02 -15.36 27.00
N ARG A 109 23.00 -14.50 26.86
CA ARG A 109 22.91 -13.21 27.58
C ARG A 109 21.66 -13.11 28.43
N ILE A 110 21.73 -12.25 29.47
CA ILE A 110 20.57 -11.86 30.26
C ILE A 110 19.71 -10.88 29.43
N PRO A 111 18.37 -10.93 29.51
CA PRO A 111 17.48 -10.02 28.76
C PRO A 111 17.86 -8.54 28.84
N VAL A 112 18.28 -8.04 30.00
CA VAL A 112 18.70 -6.63 30.15
C VAL A 112 19.90 -6.27 29.27
N GLU A 113 20.88 -7.16 29.15
CA GLU A 113 22.07 -6.94 28.32
C GLU A 113 21.74 -7.02 26.83
N GLU A 114 20.92 -8.00 26.45
CA GLU A 114 20.50 -8.15 25.06
C GLU A 114 19.61 -6.99 24.60
N ILE A 115 18.72 -6.47 25.47
CA ILE A 115 17.95 -5.25 25.20
C ILE A 115 18.90 -4.05 24.95
N LYS A 116 19.93 -3.86 25.79
CA LYS A 116 20.91 -2.78 25.58
C LYS A 116 21.63 -2.91 24.24
N ARG A 117 22.01 -4.14 23.85
CA ARG A 117 22.64 -4.42 22.55
C ARG A 117 21.71 -4.10 21.38
N LEU A 118 20.46 -4.57 21.44
CA LEU A 118 19.46 -4.29 20.41
C LEU A 118 19.19 -2.79 20.28
N GLN A 119 19.13 -2.06 21.40
CA GLN A 119 19.02 -0.60 21.39
C GLN A 119 20.20 0.09 20.69
N MET A 120 21.43 -0.36 20.94
CA MET A 120 22.61 0.15 20.22
C MET A 120 22.52 -0.13 18.71
N LEU A 121 22.10 -1.33 18.31
CA LEU A 121 21.90 -1.66 16.90
C LEU A 121 20.82 -0.82 16.24
N ILE A 122 19.69 -0.57 16.93
CA ILE A 122 18.61 0.30 16.45
C ILE A 122 19.13 1.73 16.22
N GLN A 123 19.94 2.25 17.16
CA GLN A 123 20.54 3.58 17.02
C GLN A 123 21.51 3.64 15.82
N ASN A 124 22.34 2.61 15.64
CA ASN A 124 23.24 2.51 14.50
C ASN A 124 22.46 2.45 13.17
N ALA A 125 21.42 1.63 13.09
CA ALA A 125 20.56 1.55 11.91
C ALA A 125 19.87 2.89 11.60
N ALA A 126 19.39 3.60 12.63
CA ALA A 126 18.82 4.93 12.48
C ALA A 126 19.84 5.98 11.98
N ALA A 127 21.09 5.90 12.45
CA ALA A 127 22.16 6.77 11.97
C ALA A 127 22.49 6.50 10.49
N ILE A 128 22.54 5.23 10.08
CA ILE A 128 22.73 4.84 8.68
C ILE A 128 21.56 5.31 7.82
N GLU A 129 20.33 5.10 8.27
CA GLU A 129 19.12 5.59 7.58
C GLU A 129 19.19 7.10 7.35
N LYS A 130 19.55 7.87 8.40
CA LYS A 130 19.71 9.33 8.30
C LYS A 130 20.78 9.74 7.27
N LYS A 131 21.90 9.01 7.22
CA LYS A 131 22.95 9.23 6.20
C LYS A 131 22.44 8.95 4.79
N LEU A 132 21.75 7.82 4.59
CA LEU A 132 21.17 7.45 3.29
C LEU A 132 20.12 8.46 2.82
N VAL A 133 19.30 9.00 3.73
CA VAL A 133 18.34 10.07 3.40
C VAL A 133 19.08 11.34 2.99
N ALA A 134 20.14 11.72 3.70
CA ALA A 134 20.93 12.89 3.36
C ALA A 134 21.63 12.73 1.99
N GLU A 135 22.15 11.55 1.67
CA GLU A 135 22.69 11.22 0.35
C GLU A 135 21.60 11.27 -0.72
N GLY A 136 20.45 10.65 -0.47
CA GLY A 136 19.29 10.68 -1.37
C GLY A 136 18.84 12.11 -1.69
N LYS A 137 18.83 13.00 -0.69
CA LYS A 137 18.50 14.42 -0.86
C LYS A 137 19.46 15.15 -1.79
N LYS A 138 20.72 14.73 -1.94
CA LYS A 138 21.66 15.36 -2.88
C LYS A 138 21.24 15.16 -4.34
N PHE A 139 20.53 14.07 -4.63
CA PHE A 139 20.06 13.75 -5.99
C PHE A 139 18.79 14.50 -6.40
N THR A 140 18.12 15.22 -5.49
CA THR A 140 16.89 15.98 -5.82
C THR A 140 17.15 17.07 -6.85
N VAL A 141 18.40 17.55 -6.96
CA VAL A 141 18.83 18.49 -8.01
C VAL A 141 18.53 17.95 -9.41
N HIS A 142 18.57 16.63 -9.61
CA HIS A 142 18.29 15.99 -10.89
C HIS A 142 16.82 15.68 -11.13
N LEU A 143 15.92 15.98 -10.18
CA LEU A 143 14.51 15.62 -10.28
C LEU A 143 13.84 16.24 -11.51
N ASN A 144 14.14 17.50 -11.82
CA ASN A 144 13.59 18.17 -12.99
C ASN A 144 14.10 17.54 -14.29
N ASN A 145 15.39 17.22 -14.37
CA ASN A 145 15.96 16.54 -15.54
C ASN A 145 15.34 15.16 -15.73
N LEU A 146 15.13 14.41 -14.64
CA LEU A 146 14.46 13.11 -14.70
C LEU A 146 13.02 13.23 -15.20
N LYS A 147 12.27 14.24 -14.75
CA LYS A 147 10.92 14.53 -15.26
C LYS A 147 10.94 14.84 -16.76
N ILE A 148 11.86 15.69 -17.22
CA ILE A 148 12.00 16.00 -18.65
C ILE A 148 12.30 14.74 -19.46
N VAL A 149 13.23 13.91 -19.00
CA VAL A 149 13.56 12.63 -19.66
C VAL A 149 12.36 11.69 -19.67
N TYR A 150 11.64 11.59 -18.55
CA TYR A 150 10.41 10.81 -18.47
C TYR A 150 9.35 11.30 -19.46
N ASP A 151 9.12 12.60 -19.54
CA ASP A 151 8.16 13.20 -20.47
C ASP A 151 8.55 12.88 -21.91
N VAL A 152 9.83 13.10 -22.29
CA VAL A 152 10.32 12.78 -23.64
C VAL A 152 10.15 11.29 -23.97
N LEU A 153 10.55 10.39 -23.06
CA LEU A 153 10.46 8.95 -23.30
C LEU A 153 9.01 8.47 -23.34
N SER A 154 8.13 9.02 -22.51
CA SER A 154 6.70 8.68 -22.54
C SER A 154 6.05 9.11 -23.85
N GLN A 155 6.40 10.29 -24.38
CA GLN A 155 5.93 10.73 -25.69
C GLN A 155 6.49 9.86 -26.83
N GLU A 156 7.76 9.45 -26.76
CA GLU A 156 8.36 8.55 -27.76
C GLU A 156 7.70 7.17 -27.75
N ILE A 157 7.29 6.66 -26.59
CA ILE A 157 6.52 5.41 -26.48
C ILE A 157 5.16 5.58 -27.18
N VAL A 158 4.40 6.63 -26.84
CA VAL A 158 3.09 6.91 -27.46
C VAL A 158 3.21 7.07 -28.98
N LYS A 159 4.25 7.76 -29.45
CA LYS A 159 4.54 7.92 -30.87
C LYS A 159 4.77 6.56 -31.55
N ARG A 160 5.61 5.69 -30.97
CA ARG A 160 5.89 4.36 -31.52
C ARG A 160 4.67 3.44 -31.50
N GLU A 161 3.83 3.56 -30.49
CA GLU A 161 2.55 2.85 -30.45
C GLU A 161 1.61 3.32 -31.56
N ALA A 162 1.54 4.63 -31.83
CA ALA A 162 0.79 5.17 -32.95
C ALA A 162 1.37 4.72 -34.31
N GLU A 163 2.70 4.69 -34.46
CA GLU A 163 3.38 4.21 -35.68
C GLU A 163 3.02 2.76 -36.04
N ARG A 164 2.77 1.90 -35.04
CA ARG A 164 2.34 0.50 -35.27
C ARG A 164 0.96 0.38 -35.91
N ASN A 165 0.11 1.40 -35.75
CA ASN A 165 -1.24 1.42 -36.29
C ASN A 165 -1.31 2.13 -37.66
N LEU A 166 -0.17 2.52 -38.24
CA LEU A 166 -0.12 3.16 -39.54
C LEU A 166 -0.09 2.14 -40.67
N GLY A 167 -0.75 2.47 -41.79
CA GLY A 167 -0.51 1.80 -43.05
C GLY A 167 0.80 2.31 -43.64
N VAL A 168 1.88 1.51 -43.63
CA VAL A 168 3.21 1.94 -44.08
C VAL A 168 3.65 1.22 -45.35
N THR A 169 4.29 1.96 -46.25
CA THR A 169 5.08 1.44 -47.38
C THR A 169 6.56 1.83 -47.22
N GLN A 170 7.41 1.53 -48.20
CA GLN A 170 8.82 1.92 -48.16
C GLN A 170 9.04 3.44 -48.17
N ALA A 171 8.10 4.22 -48.71
CA ALA A 171 8.27 5.66 -48.93
C ALA A 171 7.11 6.52 -48.44
N THR A 172 5.98 5.92 -48.05
CA THR A 172 4.78 6.63 -47.61
C THR A 172 4.15 5.95 -46.41
N PHE A 173 3.37 6.71 -45.65
CA PHE A 173 2.50 6.18 -44.61
C PHE A 173 1.12 6.82 -44.71
N VAL A 174 0.12 6.11 -44.21
CA VAL A 174 -1.27 6.55 -44.11
C VAL A 174 -1.67 6.51 -42.64
N LEU A 175 -2.26 7.62 -42.18
CA LEU A 175 -2.83 7.77 -40.84
C LEU A 175 -4.30 8.13 -41.01
N GLU A 176 -5.17 7.31 -40.45
CA GLU A 176 -6.61 7.53 -40.42
C GLU A 176 -7.08 7.71 -38.98
N GLY A 177 -8.06 8.58 -38.77
CA GLY A 177 -8.58 8.87 -37.45
C GLY A 177 -9.68 9.92 -37.44
N TRP A 178 -10.37 9.98 -36.30
CA TRP A 178 -11.52 10.85 -36.10
C TRP A 178 -11.11 12.24 -35.61
N ILE A 179 -11.76 13.27 -36.14
CA ILE A 179 -11.57 14.65 -35.73
C ILE A 179 -12.90 15.39 -35.69
N LYS A 180 -13.06 16.33 -34.74
CA LYS A 180 -14.19 17.26 -34.78
C LYS A 180 -14.12 18.10 -36.04
N LYS A 181 -15.25 18.24 -36.74
CA LYS A 181 -15.38 19.05 -37.96
C LYS A 181 -14.82 20.47 -37.81
N LYS A 182 -15.01 21.10 -36.64
CA LYS A 182 -14.51 22.45 -36.32
C LYS A 182 -12.98 22.55 -36.23
N ASP A 183 -12.29 21.47 -35.90
CA ASP A 183 -10.84 21.45 -35.65
C ASP A 183 -10.03 21.13 -36.92
N PHE A 184 -10.68 20.60 -37.97
CA PHE A 184 -10.05 20.20 -39.23
C PHE A 184 -9.25 21.33 -39.90
N ALA A 185 -9.83 22.52 -39.99
CA ALA A 185 -9.15 23.67 -40.60
C ALA A 185 -7.85 24.03 -39.85
N THR A 186 -7.85 23.89 -38.52
CA THR A 186 -6.68 24.15 -37.68
C THR A 186 -5.58 23.12 -37.93
N ILE A 187 -5.93 21.82 -38.00
CA ILE A 187 -4.94 20.77 -38.28
C ILE A 187 -4.36 20.94 -39.68
N LYS A 188 -5.20 21.14 -40.70
CA LYS A 188 -4.74 21.34 -42.09
C LYS A 188 -3.75 22.50 -42.19
N LYS A 189 -4.04 23.63 -41.53
CA LYS A 189 -3.14 24.80 -41.49
C LYS A 189 -1.83 24.53 -40.74
N LYS A 190 -1.85 23.74 -39.66
CA LYS A 190 -0.64 23.36 -38.92
C LYS A 190 0.23 22.40 -39.73
N MET A 191 -0.37 21.40 -40.38
CA MET A 191 0.35 20.44 -41.21
C MET A 191 1.06 21.11 -42.38
N ALA A 192 0.38 22.03 -43.08
CA ALA A 192 0.97 22.78 -44.19
C ALA A 192 2.17 23.66 -43.79
N LYS A 193 2.33 23.98 -42.50
CA LYS A 193 3.52 24.70 -41.98
C LYS A 193 4.70 23.77 -41.67
N ILE A 194 4.42 22.49 -41.46
CA ILE A 194 5.42 21.49 -41.08
C ILE A 194 6.01 20.84 -42.33
N THR A 195 5.16 20.49 -43.29
CA THR A 195 5.57 19.82 -44.54
C THR A 195 4.63 20.14 -45.69
N THR A 196 5.17 20.14 -46.90
CA THR A 196 4.41 20.22 -48.17
C THR A 196 4.14 18.85 -48.78
N GLU A 197 4.69 17.78 -48.22
CA GLU A 197 4.62 16.42 -48.75
C GLU A 197 3.45 15.60 -48.19
N ALA A 198 2.71 16.15 -47.21
CA ALA A 198 1.56 15.49 -46.61
C ALA A 198 0.24 16.07 -47.15
N GLU A 199 -0.62 15.19 -47.65
CA GLU A 199 -2.00 15.52 -47.99
C GLU A 199 -2.95 15.13 -46.85
N VAL A 200 -3.92 16.00 -46.54
CA VAL A 200 -4.94 15.75 -45.51
C VAL A 200 -6.31 15.87 -46.14
N ALA A 201 -7.02 14.74 -46.22
CA ALA A 201 -8.36 14.63 -46.78
C ALA A 201 -9.41 14.38 -45.67
N VAL A 202 -10.68 14.68 -45.97
CA VAL A 202 -11.83 14.33 -45.12
C VAL A 202 -12.54 13.15 -45.76
N ILE A 203 -12.72 12.09 -44.98
CA ILE A 203 -13.54 10.94 -45.34
C ILE A 203 -14.84 11.06 -44.54
N ALA A 204 -15.99 11.00 -45.21
CA ALA A 204 -17.27 11.01 -44.53
C ALA A 204 -17.52 9.62 -43.92
N PRO A 205 -18.03 9.53 -42.66
CA PRO A 205 -18.39 8.24 -42.08
C PRO A 205 -19.39 7.48 -42.95
N GLU A 206 -19.26 6.16 -43.00
CA GLU A 206 -20.31 5.32 -43.59
C GLU A 206 -21.58 5.31 -42.71
N LYS A 207 -22.72 4.90 -43.28
CA LYS A 207 -24.02 4.97 -42.58
C LYS A 207 -24.06 4.16 -41.28
N ASP A 208 -23.33 3.06 -41.22
CA ASP A 208 -23.30 2.12 -40.09
C ASP A 208 -21.92 2.12 -39.38
N GLU A 209 -21.10 3.14 -39.63
CA GLU A 209 -19.76 3.24 -39.02
C GLU A 209 -19.86 3.86 -37.61
N GLU A 210 -19.39 3.12 -36.62
CA GLU A 210 -19.27 3.64 -35.26
C GLU A 210 -18.05 4.56 -35.15
N TYR A 211 -18.28 5.79 -34.68
CA TYR A 211 -17.23 6.77 -34.45
C TYR A 211 -17.22 7.29 -32.99
N PRO A 212 -16.06 7.77 -32.50
CA PRO A 212 -15.93 8.29 -31.15
C PRO A 212 -16.88 9.46 -30.88
N VAL A 213 -17.56 9.41 -29.75
CA VAL A 213 -18.45 10.48 -29.29
C VAL A 213 -17.65 11.46 -28.44
N VAL A 214 -17.77 12.74 -28.77
CA VAL A 214 -17.23 13.82 -27.93
C VAL A 214 -18.33 14.81 -27.60
N ILE A 215 -18.54 15.00 -26.30
CA ILE A 215 -19.38 16.07 -25.75
C ILE A 215 -18.61 17.40 -25.84
N ASP A 216 -19.30 18.47 -26.25
CA ASP A 216 -18.70 19.78 -26.50
C ASP A 216 -19.67 20.89 -26.04
N ASN A 217 -19.85 21.00 -24.72
CA ASN A 217 -20.78 21.98 -24.16
C ASN A 217 -20.16 23.38 -23.97
N PRO A 218 -20.98 24.44 -23.89
CA PRO A 218 -20.54 25.76 -23.47
C PRO A 218 -19.87 25.73 -22.10
N LYS A 219 -18.94 26.67 -21.83
CA LYS A 219 -18.13 26.73 -20.60
C LYS A 219 -18.94 26.63 -19.29
N VAL A 220 -20.16 27.15 -19.27
CA VAL A 220 -21.05 27.12 -18.10
C VAL A 220 -21.51 25.68 -17.77
N PHE A 221 -21.67 24.84 -18.79
CA PHE A 221 -22.14 23.47 -18.66
C PHE A 221 -21.01 22.43 -18.66
N GLN A 222 -19.79 22.81 -19.07
CA GLN A 222 -18.62 21.92 -19.10
C GLN A 222 -18.34 21.16 -17.78
N PRO A 223 -18.47 21.76 -16.58
CA PRO A 223 -18.24 21.02 -15.34
C PRO A 223 -19.18 19.83 -15.16
N PHE A 224 -20.40 19.93 -15.68
CA PHE A 224 -21.43 18.87 -15.56
C PHE A 224 -21.19 17.71 -16.53
N GLU A 225 -20.34 17.88 -17.55
CA GLU A 225 -19.95 16.77 -18.43
C GLU A 225 -19.27 15.64 -17.67
N ALA A 226 -18.59 15.93 -16.56
CA ALA A 226 -17.98 14.91 -15.71
C ALA A 226 -19.04 13.97 -15.13
N VAL A 227 -20.21 14.50 -14.76
CA VAL A 227 -21.33 13.71 -14.26
C VAL A 227 -21.90 12.84 -15.38
N THR A 228 -22.11 13.42 -16.58
CA THR A 228 -22.54 12.65 -17.75
C THR A 228 -21.57 11.50 -18.06
N LYS A 229 -20.26 11.78 -18.09
CA LYS A 229 -19.21 10.78 -18.35
C LYS A 229 -19.17 9.63 -17.33
N LEU A 230 -19.57 9.87 -16.08
CA LEU A 230 -19.65 8.83 -15.04
C LEU A 230 -20.76 7.81 -15.32
N TYR A 231 -21.90 8.25 -15.87
CA TYR A 231 -23.02 7.38 -16.21
C TYR A 231 -22.93 6.78 -17.61
N GLY A 232 -22.10 7.35 -18.48
CA GLY A 232 -21.84 6.89 -19.84
C GLY A 232 -21.98 8.02 -20.85
N LEU A 233 -21.21 7.95 -21.93
CA LEU A 233 -21.37 8.87 -23.06
C LEU A 233 -22.64 8.50 -23.85
N PRO A 234 -23.38 9.51 -24.37
CA PRO A 234 -24.50 9.24 -25.27
C PRO A 234 -24.00 8.54 -26.53
N GLN A 235 -24.89 7.81 -27.22
CA GLN A 235 -24.57 7.29 -28.54
C GLN A 235 -24.42 8.44 -29.55
N HIS A 236 -23.77 8.16 -30.68
CA HIS A 236 -23.41 9.17 -31.68
C HIS A 236 -24.60 9.91 -32.33
N ILE A 237 -25.82 9.36 -32.25
CA ILE A 237 -27.08 9.96 -32.73
C ILE A 237 -27.95 10.49 -31.58
N GLU A 238 -27.61 10.20 -30.33
CA GLU A 238 -28.41 10.58 -29.17
C GLU A 238 -28.18 12.04 -28.76
N LEU A 239 -29.20 12.64 -28.16
CA LEU A 239 -29.12 13.99 -27.58
C LEU A 239 -28.25 13.96 -26.32
N ASP A 240 -27.31 14.89 -26.22
CA ASP A 240 -26.50 15.07 -25.02
C ASP A 240 -27.37 15.53 -23.83
N PRO A 241 -27.50 14.73 -22.76
CA PRO A 241 -28.32 15.07 -21.61
C PRO A 241 -27.67 16.12 -20.69
N THR A 242 -26.39 16.49 -20.90
CA THR A 242 -25.59 17.30 -19.97
C THR A 242 -26.25 18.60 -19.57
N MET A 243 -26.88 19.33 -20.51
CA MET A 243 -27.55 20.60 -20.20
C MET A 243 -28.80 20.42 -19.33
N ALA A 244 -29.60 19.40 -19.62
CA ALA A 244 -30.78 19.05 -18.82
C ALA A 244 -30.34 18.58 -17.43
N LEU A 245 -29.35 17.69 -17.37
CA LEU A 245 -28.74 17.18 -16.15
C LEU A 245 -28.20 18.30 -15.28
N ALA A 246 -27.47 19.27 -15.85
CA ALA A 246 -26.94 20.41 -15.11
C ALA A 246 -28.04 21.20 -14.39
N SER A 247 -29.16 21.43 -15.08
CA SER A 247 -30.29 22.18 -14.53
C SER A 247 -30.91 21.45 -13.33
N PHE A 248 -31.17 20.16 -13.45
CA PHE A 248 -31.67 19.34 -12.35
C PHE A 248 -30.65 19.22 -11.22
N PHE A 249 -29.37 19.00 -11.55
CA PHE A 249 -28.29 18.85 -10.57
C PHE A 249 -28.18 20.08 -9.69
N ILE A 250 -28.20 21.29 -10.26
CA ILE A 250 -28.15 22.54 -9.49
C ILE A 250 -29.34 22.64 -8.52
N ILE A 251 -30.56 22.33 -8.99
CA ILE A 251 -31.77 22.41 -8.17
C ILE A 251 -31.71 21.42 -7.01
N PHE A 252 -31.41 20.15 -7.29
CA PHE A 252 -31.35 19.11 -6.26
C PHE A 252 -30.17 19.31 -5.30
N PHE A 253 -29.02 19.77 -5.80
CA PHE A 253 -27.88 20.11 -4.96
C PHE A 253 -28.23 21.25 -3.99
N ALA A 254 -28.88 22.32 -4.47
CA ALA A 254 -29.33 23.41 -3.60
C ALA A 254 -30.36 22.95 -2.56
N LEU A 255 -31.30 22.09 -2.95
CA LEU A 255 -32.30 21.51 -2.04
C LEU A 255 -31.65 20.64 -0.97
N CYS A 256 -30.68 19.79 -1.32
CA CYS A 256 -29.97 18.94 -0.37
C CYS A 256 -29.00 19.70 0.52
N LEU A 257 -28.44 20.82 0.03
CA LEU A 257 -27.48 21.59 0.80
C LEU A 257 -28.18 22.38 1.91
N THR A 258 -29.40 22.91 1.66
CA THR A 258 -30.40 23.65 2.50
C THR A 258 -29.96 24.53 3.68
N ASP A 259 -28.68 24.59 3.98
CA ASP A 259 -28.05 25.39 5.00
C ASP A 259 -27.38 26.58 4.31
N ALA A 260 -27.92 27.76 4.57
CA ALA A 260 -27.41 29.01 4.03
C ALA A 260 -25.93 29.25 4.41
N GLY A 261 -25.45 28.68 5.52
CA GLY A 261 -24.07 28.80 5.97
C GLY A 261 -23.06 28.15 5.02
N TYR A 262 -23.36 26.94 4.53
CA TYR A 262 -22.49 26.25 3.57
C TYR A 262 -22.55 26.86 2.17
N GLY A 263 -23.72 27.38 1.76
CA GLY A 263 -23.87 28.07 0.49
C GLY A 263 -23.02 29.33 0.39
N ILE A 264 -22.88 30.10 1.47
CA ILE A 264 -22.05 31.31 1.52
C ILE A 264 -20.55 30.98 1.53
N ILE A 265 -20.13 29.87 2.14
CA ILE A 265 -18.72 29.46 2.20
C ILE A 265 -18.22 28.92 0.86
N LEU A 266 -19.11 28.34 0.05
CA LEU A 266 -18.78 27.76 -1.26
C LEU A 266 -18.87 28.75 -2.43
N ALA A 267 -19.60 29.85 -2.27
CA ALA A 267 -19.76 30.90 -3.29
C ALA A 267 -18.52 31.80 -3.39
#